data_AF-A0A087V8K9-F1
#
_entry.id   AF-A0A087V8K9-F1
#
_cell.length_a   1.000
_cell.length_b   1.000
_cell.length_c   1.000
_cell.angle_alpha   90.00
_cell.angle_beta   90.00
_cell.angle_gamma   90.00
#
_symmetry.space_group_name_H-M   'P 1'
#
loop_
_entity.id
_entity.type
_entity.pdbx_description
1 polymer ?
#
loop_
_entity_poly.entity_id
_entity_poly.type
_entity_poly.pdbx_seq_one_letter_code
_entity_poly.pdbx_strand_id
1 'polypeptide(L)' 'MAKKVAIIGGGSSGLCAIKACLQEGLEPVCFERTGDIGGLWRF' A
#
# COMPACT_ATOMS: atom_id res chain seq x y z
N MET A 1 -4.61 -12.67 -16.14
CA MET A 1 -4.20 -11.30 -15.76
C MET A 1 -4.27 -11.17 -14.25
N ALA A 2 -3.32 -10.49 -13.63
CA ALA A 2 -3.38 -10.16 -12.19
C ALA A 2 -4.51 -9.14 -11.93
N LYS A 3 -5.20 -9.24 -10.79
CA LYS A 3 -6.21 -8.23 -10.42
C LYS A 3 -5.51 -6.98 -9.90
N LYS A 4 -5.97 -5.80 -10.31
CA LYS A 4 -5.50 -4.52 -9.78
C LYS A 4 -6.21 -4.18 -8.47
N VAL A 5 -5.46 -3.74 -7.46
CA VAL A 5 -5.97 -3.44 -6.12
C VAL A 5 -5.59 -2.01 -5.73
N ALA A 6 -6.59 -1.19 -5.40
CA ALA A 6 -6.35 0.15 -4.85
C ALA A 6 -6.14 0.06 -3.34
N ILE A 7 -5.04 0.62 -2.86
CA ILE A 7 -4.70 0.72 -1.43
C ILE A 7 -4.72 2.20 -1.05
N ILE A 8 -5.49 2.55 -0.02
CA ILE A 8 -5.65 3.93 0.43
C ILE A 8 -4.85 4.14 1.72
N GLY A 9 -3.80 4.96 1.63
CA GLY A 9 -2.85 5.26 2.70
C GLY A 9 -1.57 4.43 2.65
N GLY A 10 -0.43 5.09 2.82
CA GLY A 10 0.93 4.55 2.90
C GLY A 10 1.46 4.40 4.34
N GLY A 11 0.56 4.23 5.31
CA GLY A 11 0.90 3.88 6.70
C GLY A 11 1.23 2.39 6.88
N SER A 12 1.39 1.95 8.13
CA SER A 12 1.73 0.56 8.46
C SER A 12 0.78 -0.47 7.83
N SER A 13 -0.53 -0.24 7.90
CA SER A 13 -1.54 -1.11 7.29
C SER A 13 -1.45 -1.13 5.76
N GLY A 14 -1.25 0.02 5.13
CA GLY A 14 -1.09 0.14 3.68
C GLY A 14 0.12 -0.60 3.15
N LEU A 15 1.28 -0.43 3.78
CA LEU A 15 2.52 -1.12 3.42
C LEU A 15 2.38 -2.64 3.57
N CYS A 16 1.75 -3.12 4.64
CA CYS A 16 1.43 -4.54 4.81
C CYS A 16 0.48 -5.06 3.72
N ALA A 17 -0.54 -4.27 3.34
CA ALA A 17 -1.47 -4.62 2.28
C ALA A 17 -0.78 -4.71 0.91
N ILE A 18 0.16 -3.80 0.60
CA ILE A 18 0.97 -3.87 -0.62
C ILE A 18 1.76 -5.18 -0.66
N LYS A 19 2.48 -5.50 0.42
CA LYS A 19 3.23 -6.76 0.54
C LYS A 19 2.32 -7.97 0.31
N ALA A 20 1.19 -8.04 1.01
CA ALA A 20 0.26 -9.16 0.89
C ALA A 20 -0.27 -9.31 -0.54
N CYS A 21 -0.62 -8.20 -1.22
CA CYS A 21 -1.05 -8.23 -2.61
C CYS A 21 0.02 -8.81 -3.54
N LEU A 22 1.28 -8.41 -3.36
CA LEU A 22 2.40 -8.93 -4.16
C LEU A 22 2.62 -10.44 -3.94
N GLN A 23 2.51 -10.91 -2.69
CA GLN A 23 2.66 -12.34 -2.36
C GLN A 23 1.57 -13.21 -3.01
N GLU A 24 0.36 -12.66 -3.15
CA GLU A 24 -0.78 -13.32 -3.81
C GLU A 24 -0.82 -13.11 -5.34
N GLY A 25 0.22 -12.48 -5.92
CA GLY A 25 0.29 -12.24 -7.37
C GLY A 25 -0.69 -11.19 -7.89
N LEU A 26 -1.10 -10.24 -7.05
CA LEU A 26 -1.94 -9.09 -7.41
C LEU A 26 -1.09 -7.88 -7.82
N GLU A 27 -1.72 -6.89 -8.47
CA GLU A 27 -1.08 -5.62 -8.87
C GLU A 27 -1.60 -4.47 -7.98
N PRO A 28 -0.92 -4.14 -6.86
CA PRO A 28 -1.35 -3.07 -5.98
C PRO A 28 -0.97 -1.69 -6.52
N VAL A 29 -1.87 -0.71 -6.33
CA VAL A 29 -1.63 0.72 -6.53
C VAL A 29 -1.94 1.44 -5.22
N CYS A 30 -0.94 2.09 -4.62
CA CYS A 30 -1.08 2.81 -3.37
C CYS A 30 -1.30 4.31 -3.62
N PHE A 31 -2.31 4.87 -2.96
CA PHE A 31 -2.59 6.30 -2.92
C PHE A 31 -2.32 6.82 -1.51
N GLU A 32 -1.18 7.48 -1.33
CA GLU A 32 -0.83 8.18 -0.10
C GLU A 32 -1.01 9.69 -0.34
N ARG A 33 -1.68 10.37 0.60
CA ARG A 33 -1.97 11.81 0.48
C ARG A 33 -0.70 12.65 0.65
N THR A 34 0.22 12.21 1.48
CA THR A 34 1.47 12.93 1.78
C THR A 34 2.60 12.50 0.84
N GLY A 35 3.72 13.22 0.87
CA GLY A 35 4.88 12.95 0.01
C GLY A 35 5.78 11.80 0.45
N ASP A 36 5.45 11.09 1.53
CA ASP A 36 6.28 10.00 2.08
C ASP A 36 5.43 8.98 2.86
N ILE A 37 5.98 7.81 3.15
CA ILE A 37 5.30 6.68 3.83
C ILE A 37 5.33 6.84 5.35
N GLY A 38 4.75 5.87 6.08
CA GLY A 38 4.91 5.73 7.53
C GLY A 38 3.72 6.23 8.35
N GLY A 39 2.90 7.14 7.81
CA GLY A 39 1.68 7.62 8.45
C GLY A 39 1.95 8.16 9.86
N LEU A 40 1.29 7.58 10.87
CA LEU A 40 1.43 7.97 12.29
C LEU A 40 2.89 7.98 12.79
N TRP A 41 3.76 7.15 12.21
CA TRP A 41 5.12 6.93 12.71
C TRP A 41 6.20 7.80 12.04
N ARG A 42 5.81 8.68 11.10
CA ARG A 42 6.76 9.60 10.44
C ARG A 42 6.83 10.93 11.22
N PHE A 43 7.80 11.05 12.12
CA PHE A 43 8.08 12.24 12.96
C PHE A 43 9.20 13.11 12.38
#